data_AF-A0A8T9N006-F1
#
_entry.id   AF-A0A8T9N006-F1
#
_cell.length_a   1.000
_cell.length_b   1.000
_cell.length_c   1.000
_cell.angle_alpha   90.00
_cell.angle_beta   90.00
_cell.angle_gamma   90.00
#
_symmetry.space_group_name_H-M   'P 1'
#
loop_
_entity.id
_entity.type
_entity.pdbx_description
1 polymer ?
#
loop_
_entity_poly.entity_id
_entity_poly.type
_entity_poly.pdbx_seq_one_letter_code
_entity_poly.pdbx_strand_id
1 'polypeptide(L)'
;MESLSAKLGADTNLIDTAATQAGHYISESNGNVLNWSGHVLTDFVPVSAGKTYAFTSAVPANNLRWAWYNAQRGFVSGRLVGGDSVHQTLVAPAGAAFVRISGGTNRNTAAFALRHAPIAAAVEAERTARVAADEAHTRELNTAKSRIGAAESGIGELRQTLANDRQAAATAVSELRASFGRAAGANLLPNAGFDNWTGNPALPLAWYVYNNGARTQAHTVTRIDGGADKSRAIRISWQGRNGSTKGIYTVAALWEKGEYYILAVCARVPEGQPENGKIVLHYSNSPAWQNVDYLAQPTLSHNWQWTVMKARKPVQDGGTYSQMFVSVDGSYTGEAVEYCLPYASKGEIWAGYKPADAGAEIAAANAAITAEREARTAADTALTREVNTAKSQIGTAQSQLQTLQNTIAEKDRAQVARDDLLTSAINNAYARIETAQDVVSSLHGTVRAMHTVKVQAVGSRKAVAGLALGADGETGDSQFIVMADKFALAAPNGSNVQMPFVVTTTGGQAKLALSGDMLADGLIQGKHIAAGQTIRTPTLVAARLQIGSFTMEPSGAFASRSTAANQAGLSIDNDRIVIRDTRGRVRVILGRLR
;
A
#
# COMPACT_ATOMS: atom_id res chain seq x y z
N MET A 1 20.01 2.74 -4.69
CA MET A 1 20.17 1.31 -5.03
C MET A 1 21.20 0.73 -4.07
N GLU A 2 20.76 0.27 -2.89
CA GLU A 2 21.59 -0.64 -2.09
C GLU A 2 21.81 -1.90 -2.94
N SER A 3 23.06 -2.35 -3.03
CA SER A 3 23.40 -3.50 -3.86
C SER A 3 22.57 -4.70 -3.44
N LEU A 4 22.18 -5.54 -4.39
CA LEU A 4 21.42 -6.77 -4.15
C LEU A 4 22.08 -7.63 -3.05
N SER A 5 23.41 -7.56 -2.93
CA SER A 5 24.23 -8.18 -1.89
C SER A 5 23.99 -7.65 -0.47
N ALA A 6 23.59 -6.40 -0.27
CA ALA A 6 23.21 -5.86 1.04
C ALA A 6 21.82 -6.33 1.48
N LYS A 7 20.89 -6.50 0.53
CA LYS A 7 19.53 -7.02 0.78
C LYS A 7 19.46 -8.55 0.93
N LEU A 8 20.41 -9.27 0.34
CA LEU A 8 20.51 -10.74 0.43
C LEU A 8 21.16 -11.23 1.74
N GLY A 9 21.70 -10.31 2.56
CA GLY A 9 22.54 -10.66 3.72
C GLY A 9 23.89 -11.21 3.26
N ALA A 10 24.96 -10.90 4.01
CA ALA A 10 26.25 -11.55 3.74
C ALA A 10 26.07 -13.07 3.83
N ASP A 11 26.64 -13.81 2.86
CA ASP A 11 26.65 -15.28 2.72
C ASP A 11 27.48 -15.95 3.85
N THR A 12 27.22 -15.52 5.09
CA THR A 12 28.01 -15.81 6.28
C THR A 12 27.58 -17.17 6.78
N ASN A 13 28.56 -18.08 6.89
CA ASN A 13 28.34 -19.35 7.54
C ASN A 13 28.01 -19.11 9.02
N LEU A 14 26.83 -19.56 9.46
CA LEU A 14 26.39 -19.52 10.86
C LEU A 14 27.12 -20.58 11.72
N ILE A 15 27.74 -21.58 11.09
CA ILE A 15 28.59 -22.56 11.78
C ILE A 15 29.96 -21.92 12.03
N ASP A 16 30.35 -21.84 13.30
CA ASP A 16 31.74 -21.65 13.68
C ASP A 16 32.50 -22.97 13.44
N THR A 17 33.25 -23.04 12.34
CA THR A 17 34.01 -24.23 11.95
C THR A 17 35.15 -24.54 12.92
N ALA A 18 35.65 -23.54 13.66
CA ALA A 18 36.70 -23.72 14.66
C ALA A 18 36.19 -24.38 15.95
N ALA A 19 34.90 -24.23 16.26
CA ALA A 19 34.26 -24.81 17.44
C ALA A 19 33.70 -26.24 17.23
N THR A 20 33.90 -26.81 16.04
CA THR A 20 33.39 -28.16 15.72
C THR A 20 34.20 -29.27 16.41
N GLN A 21 33.53 -30.36 16.75
CA GLN A 21 34.08 -31.50 17.46
C GLN A 21 34.24 -32.69 16.52
N ALA A 22 35.47 -33.10 16.24
CA ALA A 22 35.75 -34.31 15.48
C ALA A 22 35.50 -35.57 16.33
N GLY A 23 35.14 -36.68 15.68
CA GLY A 23 34.93 -37.98 16.31
C GLY A 23 33.58 -38.12 17.03
N HIS A 24 32.66 -37.17 16.85
CA HIS A 24 31.38 -37.14 17.55
C HIS A 24 30.22 -36.93 16.55
N TYR A 25 29.04 -37.41 16.91
CA TYR A 25 27.78 -37.13 16.21
C TYR A 25 26.68 -36.79 17.20
N ILE A 26 25.62 -36.14 16.72
CA ILE A 26 24.43 -35.83 17.52
C ILE A 26 23.35 -36.87 17.31
N SER A 27 22.79 -37.40 18.39
CA SER A 27 21.62 -38.27 18.31
C SER A 27 20.39 -37.47 17.94
N GLU A 28 19.74 -37.87 16.85
CA GLU A 28 18.50 -37.29 16.35
C GLU A 28 17.28 -37.60 17.24
N SER A 29 17.37 -38.59 18.12
CA SER A 29 16.25 -39.04 18.95
C SER A 29 16.20 -38.39 20.33
N ASN A 30 17.34 -37.93 20.86
CA ASN A 30 17.40 -37.35 22.20
C ASN A 30 18.39 -36.17 22.36
N GLY A 31 19.11 -35.78 21.31
CA GLY A 31 20.06 -34.67 21.35
C GLY A 31 21.36 -34.96 22.11
N ASN A 32 21.63 -36.21 22.50
CA ASN A 32 22.88 -36.57 23.17
C ASN A 32 24.04 -36.66 22.18
N VAL A 33 25.22 -36.23 22.63
CA VAL A 33 26.46 -36.37 21.89
C VAL A 33 26.99 -37.80 22.06
N LEU A 34 27.31 -38.45 20.94
CA LEU A 34 27.80 -39.82 20.90
C LEU A 34 29.09 -39.92 20.08
N ASN A 35 29.90 -40.94 20.33
CA ASN A 35 31.21 -41.11 19.70
C ASN A 35 31.09 -41.84 18.35
N TRP A 36 31.67 -41.24 17.30
CA TRP A 36 31.90 -41.89 16.01
C TRP A 36 33.11 -41.26 15.32
N SER A 37 34.21 -42.02 15.25
CA SER A 37 35.54 -41.56 14.83
C SER A 37 35.61 -40.85 13.47
N GLY A 38 34.68 -41.08 12.53
CA GLY A 38 34.65 -40.44 11.21
C GLY A 38 33.76 -39.20 11.09
N HIS A 39 33.01 -38.85 12.13
CA HIS A 39 32.03 -37.76 12.12
C HIS A 39 32.59 -36.44 12.68
N VAL A 40 31.98 -35.34 12.27
CA VAL A 40 32.14 -34.02 12.86
C VAL A 40 30.79 -33.58 13.42
N LEU A 41 30.81 -32.90 14.56
CA LEU A 41 29.65 -32.30 15.21
C LEU A 41 29.88 -30.81 15.40
N THR A 42 28.92 -29.97 15.02
CA THR A 42 28.95 -28.53 15.31
C THR A 42 28.71 -28.25 16.79
N ASP A 43 29.14 -27.07 17.24
CA ASP A 43 28.62 -26.49 18.47
C ASP A 43 27.14 -26.05 18.28
N PHE A 44 26.53 -25.49 19.31
CA PHE A 44 25.20 -24.88 19.25
C PHE A 44 25.20 -23.66 18.33
N VAL A 45 24.66 -23.85 17.13
CA VAL A 45 24.49 -22.78 16.14
C VAL A 45 23.20 -22.03 16.44
N PRO A 46 23.23 -20.70 16.67
CA PRO A 46 22.02 -19.91 16.94
C PRO A 46 21.06 -19.90 15.74
N VAL A 47 19.77 -20.10 16.01
CA VAL A 47 18.69 -20.09 15.02
C VAL A 47 17.44 -19.42 15.58
N SER A 48 16.50 -19.07 14.71
CA SER A 48 15.19 -18.55 15.10
C SER A 48 14.09 -19.51 14.67
N ALA A 49 13.18 -19.84 15.59
CA ALA A 49 12.03 -20.69 15.33
C ALA A 49 11.24 -20.22 14.09
N GLY A 50 10.79 -21.15 13.27
CA GLY A 50 10.04 -20.89 12.04
C GLY A 50 10.87 -20.37 10.86
N LYS A 51 12.19 -20.17 11.01
CA LYS A 51 13.07 -19.79 9.89
C LYS A 51 13.61 -21.01 9.15
N THR A 52 13.86 -20.83 7.86
CA THR A 52 14.45 -21.82 6.97
C THR A 52 15.94 -21.53 6.76
N TYR A 53 16.73 -22.59 6.87
CA TYR A 53 18.18 -22.58 6.74
C TYR A 53 18.63 -23.53 5.64
N ALA A 54 19.66 -23.15 4.91
CA ALA A 54 20.32 -23.99 3.93
C ALA A 54 21.61 -24.57 4.55
N PHE A 55 21.64 -25.89 4.71
CA PHE A 55 22.86 -26.63 5.02
C PHE A 55 23.58 -27.02 3.73
N THR A 56 24.89 -26.86 3.71
CA THR A 56 25.77 -27.31 2.63
C THR A 56 27.01 -27.96 3.23
N SER A 57 27.59 -28.93 2.50
CA SER A 57 28.84 -29.57 2.89
C SER A 57 29.81 -29.62 1.70
N ALA A 58 31.06 -29.20 1.92
CA ALA A 58 32.11 -29.19 0.90
C ALA A 58 32.57 -30.61 0.47
N VAL A 59 32.29 -31.60 1.30
CA VAL A 59 32.44 -33.03 1.01
C VAL A 59 31.15 -33.76 1.37
N PRO A 60 30.82 -34.90 0.75
CA PRO A 60 29.64 -35.67 1.13
C PRO A 60 29.63 -35.99 2.63
N ALA A 61 28.58 -35.56 3.33
CA ALA A 61 28.38 -35.82 4.75
C ALA A 61 27.58 -37.12 4.88
N ASN A 62 28.27 -38.21 5.23
CA ASN A 62 27.63 -39.50 5.44
C ASN A 62 26.78 -39.50 6.72
N ASN A 63 25.53 -39.96 6.66
CA ASN A 63 24.60 -39.98 7.78
C ASN A 63 24.46 -38.62 8.47
N LEU A 64 24.10 -37.60 7.68
CA LEU A 64 23.85 -36.25 8.17
C LEU A 64 22.71 -36.25 9.20
N ARG A 65 22.97 -35.66 10.37
CA ARG A 65 22.02 -35.53 11.47
C ARG A 65 21.98 -34.09 11.94
N TRP A 66 20.83 -33.69 12.44
CA TRP A 66 20.72 -32.45 13.22
C TRP A 66 19.71 -32.59 14.34
N ALA A 67 19.95 -31.84 15.41
CA ALA A 67 19.07 -31.74 16.56
C ALA A 67 18.82 -30.26 16.87
N TRP A 68 17.56 -29.93 17.09
CA TRP A 68 17.08 -28.61 17.51
C TRP A 68 16.99 -28.54 19.02
N TYR A 69 17.30 -27.36 19.56
CA TYR A 69 17.27 -27.10 20.99
C TYR A 69 16.57 -25.79 21.28
N ASN A 70 15.93 -25.71 22.44
CA ASN A 70 15.32 -24.48 22.95
C ASN A 70 16.38 -23.52 23.54
N ALA A 71 15.93 -22.36 24.04
CA ALA A 71 16.83 -21.34 24.60
C ALA A 71 17.63 -21.85 25.81
N GLN A 72 17.11 -22.84 26.54
CA GLN A 72 17.76 -23.51 27.68
C GLN A 72 18.63 -24.70 27.25
N ARG A 73 18.87 -24.89 25.94
CA ARG A 73 19.60 -26.02 25.35
C ARG A 73 18.98 -27.40 25.62
N GLY A 74 17.68 -27.45 25.92
CA GLY A 74 16.91 -28.70 25.97
C GLY A 74 16.54 -29.17 24.56
N PHE A 75 16.61 -30.47 24.31
CA PHE A 75 16.27 -31.10 23.03
C PHE A 75 14.80 -30.84 22.66
N VAL A 76 14.55 -30.42 21.42
CA VAL A 76 13.21 -30.17 20.87
C VAL A 76 12.82 -31.27 19.88
N SER A 77 13.67 -31.52 18.89
CA SER A 77 13.49 -32.59 17.90
C SER A 77 14.79 -32.80 17.13
N GLY A 78 14.92 -33.93 16.42
CA GLY A 78 16.05 -34.18 15.55
C GLY A 78 15.67 -34.98 14.33
N ARG A 79 16.58 -35.02 13.34
CA ARG A 79 16.39 -35.77 12.11
C ARG A 79 17.72 -36.37 11.65
N LEU A 80 17.63 -37.58 11.08
CA LEU A 80 18.69 -38.28 10.36
C LEU A 80 18.33 -38.32 8.88
N VAL A 81 19.32 -38.03 8.04
CA VAL A 81 19.33 -38.34 6.62
C VAL A 81 20.42 -39.39 6.40
N GLY A 82 20.00 -40.62 6.11
CA GLY A 82 20.91 -41.74 5.87
C GLY A 82 21.65 -41.60 4.54
N GLY A 83 22.88 -42.09 4.47
CA GLY A 83 23.72 -42.01 3.28
C GLY A 83 24.42 -40.66 3.11
N ASP A 84 24.94 -40.39 1.93
CA ASP A 84 25.78 -39.22 1.65
C ASP A 84 24.92 -38.00 1.29
N SER A 85 25.12 -36.89 2.01
CA SER A 85 24.40 -35.63 1.78
C SER A 85 25.35 -34.45 1.63
N VAL A 86 25.15 -33.63 0.60
CA VAL A 86 25.91 -32.37 0.38
C VAL A 86 25.08 -31.11 0.57
N HIS A 87 23.75 -31.22 0.54
CA HIS A 87 22.83 -30.10 0.73
C HIS A 87 21.58 -30.56 1.49
N GLN A 88 21.05 -29.72 2.38
CA GLN A 88 19.75 -29.93 3.02
C GLN A 88 19.06 -28.61 3.35
N THR A 89 17.73 -28.61 3.27
CA THR A 89 16.91 -27.52 3.81
C THR A 89 16.44 -27.87 5.21
N LEU A 90 16.79 -27.02 6.18
CA LEU A 90 16.47 -27.19 7.59
C LEU A 90 15.44 -26.14 8.00
N VAL A 91 14.26 -26.58 8.43
CA VAL A 91 13.22 -25.69 8.97
C VAL A 91 13.24 -25.78 10.49
N ALA A 92 13.49 -24.66 11.15
CA ALA A 92 13.53 -24.60 12.61
C ALA A 92 12.11 -24.79 13.19
N PRO A 93 11.85 -25.81 14.01
CA PRO A 93 10.53 -26.04 14.60
C PRO A 93 10.18 -24.95 15.64
N ALA A 94 8.91 -24.90 16.04
CA ALA A 94 8.47 -24.02 17.12
C ALA A 94 9.30 -24.27 18.39
N GLY A 95 9.77 -23.19 19.02
CA GLY A 95 10.60 -23.26 20.23
C GLY A 95 12.10 -23.52 20.00
N ALA A 96 12.56 -23.69 18.76
CA ALA A 96 14.00 -23.81 18.47
C ALA A 96 14.74 -22.47 18.60
N ALA A 97 15.85 -22.48 19.33
CA ALA A 97 16.79 -21.38 19.50
C ALA A 97 18.22 -21.77 19.06
N PHE A 98 18.54 -23.07 19.03
CA PHE A 98 19.82 -23.57 18.54
C PHE A 98 19.65 -24.82 17.69
N VAL A 99 20.63 -25.08 16.81
CA VAL A 99 20.78 -26.36 16.11
C VAL A 99 22.19 -26.89 16.30
N ARG A 100 22.33 -28.21 16.42
CA ARG A 100 23.61 -28.91 16.28
C ARG A 100 23.52 -29.87 15.12
N ILE A 101 24.54 -29.91 14.28
CA ILE A 101 24.57 -30.69 13.04
C ILE A 101 25.79 -31.62 13.09
N SER A 102 25.64 -32.86 12.62
CA SER A 102 26.76 -33.78 12.49
C SER A 102 26.68 -34.65 11.24
N GLY A 103 27.82 -35.06 10.72
CA GLY A 103 27.89 -36.01 9.60
C GLY A 103 29.31 -36.56 9.42
N GLY A 104 29.41 -37.69 8.74
CA GLY A 104 30.66 -38.38 8.41
C GLY A 104 31.39 -37.69 7.28
N THR A 105 32.49 -36.99 7.58
CA THR A 105 33.32 -36.25 6.61
C THR A 105 34.80 -36.59 6.71
N ASN A 106 35.14 -37.74 7.33
CA ASN A 106 36.51 -38.13 7.69
C ASN A 106 37.22 -37.07 8.55
N ARG A 107 36.49 -36.48 9.51
CA ARG A 107 36.96 -35.42 10.43
C ARG A 107 37.28 -34.07 9.79
N ASN A 108 36.77 -33.77 8.59
CA ASN A 108 36.90 -32.42 8.02
C ASN A 108 35.96 -31.44 8.74
N THR A 109 36.51 -30.73 9.72
CA THR A 109 35.82 -29.76 10.59
C THR A 109 35.35 -28.49 9.86
N ALA A 110 35.93 -28.19 8.70
CA ALA A 110 35.56 -27.05 7.87
C ALA A 110 34.54 -27.39 6.78
N ALA A 111 34.05 -28.63 6.72
CA ALA A 111 33.18 -29.08 5.64
C ALA A 111 31.79 -28.44 5.66
N PHE A 112 31.25 -28.10 6.83
CA PHE A 112 29.85 -27.70 6.99
C PHE A 112 29.64 -26.20 6.92
N ALA A 113 28.61 -25.80 6.18
CA ALA A 113 28.06 -24.46 6.23
C ALA A 113 26.54 -24.46 6.43
N LEU A 114 26.07 -23.64 7.36
CA LEU A 114 24.65 -23.35 7.56
C LEU A 114 24.42 -21.87 7.29
N ARG A 115 23.47 -21.55 6.43
CA ARG A 115 23.15 -20.16 6.07
C ARG A 115 21.65 -19.93 6.13
N HIS A 116 21.23 -18.68 6.31
CA HIS A 116 19.84 -18.33 6.07
C HIS A 116 19.50 -18.62 4.61
N ALA A 117 18.35 -19.24 4.33
CA ALA A 117 17.89 -19.41 2.95
C ALA A 117 17.63 -18.00 2.34
N PRO A 118 18.49 -17.49 1.44
CA PRO A 118 18.64 -16.06 1.20
C PRO A 118 17.44 -15.40 0.51
N ILE A 119 16.56 -16.20 -0.11
CA ILE A 119 15.41 -15.70 -0.87
C ILE A 119 14.18 -15.53 0.03
N ALA A 120 13.94 -16.45 0.97
CA ALA A 120 12.73 -16.42 1.81
C ALA A 120 12.76 -15.26 2.83
N ALA A 121 13.92 -14.95 3.41
CA ALA A 121 14.06 -13.86 4.37
C ALA A 121 13.94 -12.48 3.71
N ALA A 122 14.50 -12.30 2.51
CA ALA A 122 14.41 -11.06 1.75
C ALA A 122 12.98 -10.79 1.24
N VAL A 123 12.27 -11.83 0.79
CA VAL A 123 10.85 -11.73 0.39
C VAL A 123 9.98 -11.34 1.57
N GLU A 124 10.18 -11.93 2.75
CA GLU A 124 9.38 -11.59 3.93
C GLU A 124 9.68 -10.19 4.48
N ALA A 125 10.95 -9.75 4.44
CA ALA A 125 11.33 -8.39 4.82
C ALA A 125 10.70 -7.35 3.88
N GLU A 126 10.74 -7.60 2.56
CA GLU A 126 10.09 -6.75 1.55
C GLU A 126 8.57 -6.72 1.73
N ARG A 127 7.94 -7.88 2.00
CA ARG A 127 6.51 -7.98 2.31
C ARG A 127 6.14 -7.12 3.52
N THR A 128 6.88 -7.25 4.61
CA THR A 128 6.62 -6.51 5.86
C THR A 128 6.77 -5.01 5.66
N ALA A 129 7.81 -4.56 4.96
CA ALA A 129 8.03 -3.15 4.65
C ALA A 129 6.92 -2.55 3.79
N ARG A 130 6.39 -3.32 2.83
CA ARG A 130 5.27 -2.90 1.98
C ARG A 130 3.97 -2.79 2.76
N VAL A 131 3.64 -3.78 3.58
CA VAL A 131 2.45 -3.73 4.45
C VAL A 131 2.49 -2.49 5.35
N ALA A 132 3.65 -2.19 5.95
CA ALA A 132 3.80 -0.98 6.78
C ALA A 132 3.59 0.33 5.97
N ALA A 133 4.05 0.37 4.72
CA ALA A 133 3.83 1.52 3.84
C ALA A 133 2.34 1.66 3.45
N ASP A 134 1.64 0.56 3.18
CA ASP A 134 0.22 0.57 2.83
C ASP A 134 -0.67 0.97 4.03
N GLU A 135 -0.31 0.53 5.25
CA GLU A 135 -0.91 1.03 6.48
C GLU A 135 -0.71 2.54 6.66
N ALA A 136 0.51 3.05 6.38
CA ALA A 136 0.81 4.47 6.46
C ALA A 136 -0.03 5.30 5.47
N HIS A 137 -0.10 4.87 4.21
CA HIS A 137 -0.96 5.52 3.21
C HIS A 137 -2.43 5.49 3.62
N THR A 138 -2.92 4.38 4.18
CA THR A 138 -4.30 4.27 4.67
C THR A 138 -4.58 5.27 5.81
N ARG A 139 -3.63 5.47 6.73
CA ARG A 139 -3.74 6.49 7.80
C ARG A 139 -3.80 7.91 7.24
N GLU A 140 -2.96 8.23 6.26
CA GLU A 140 -2.99 9.55 5.58
C GLU A 140 -4.32 9.79 4.89
N LEU A 141 -4.87 8.77 4.22
CA LEU A 141 -6.13 8.85 3.50
C LEU A 141 -7.32 9.05 4.45
N ASN A 142 -7.34 8.35 5.59
CA ASN A 142 -8.34 8.56 6.64
C ASN A 142 -8.24 9.97 7.25
N THR A 143 -7.02 10.49 7.43
CA THR A 143 -6.78 11.86 7.90
C THR A 143 -7.31 12.88 6.90
N ALA A 144 -7.05 12.70 5.60
CA ALA A 144 -7.57 13.56 4.54
C ALA A 144 -9.11 13.56 4.51
N LYS A 145 -9.74 12.38 4.63
CA LYS A 145 -11.19 12.24 4.68
C LYS A 145 -11.81 12.98 5.87
N SER A 146 -11.19 12.89 7.04
CA SER A 146 -11.62 13.64 8.23
C SER A 146 -11.53 15.15 8.03
N ARG A 147 -10.42 15.65 7.48
CA ARG A 147 -10.25 17.08 7.17
C ARG A 147 -11.29 17.59 6.17
N ILE A 148 -11.64 16.78 5.17
CA ILE A 148 -12.70 17.10 4.21
C ILE A 148 -14.06 17.17 4.91
N GLY A 149 -14.40 16.20 5.75
CA GLY A 149 -15.67 16.24 6.51
C GLY A 149 -15.77 17.48 7.42
N ALA A 150 -14.67 17.89 8.05
CA ALA A 150 -14.61 19.12 8.83
C ALA A 150 -14.81 20.37 7.95
N ALA A 151 -14.20 20.40 6.76
CA ALA A 151 -14.38 21.50 5.80
C ALA A 151 -15.83 21.57 5.28
N GLU A 152 -16.49 20.43 5.03
CA GLU A 152 -17.90 20.38 4.63
C GLU A 152 -18.81 20.96 5.71
N SER A 153 -18.57 20.59 6.98
CA SER A 153 -19.30 21.16 8.13
C SER A 153 -19.10 22.66 8.23
N GLY A 154 -17.85 23.14 8.17
CA GLY A 154 -17.53 24.56 8.25
C GLY A 154 -18.15 25.38 7.10
N ILE A 155 -18.18 24.83 5.89
CA ILE A 155 -18.88 25.46 4.75
C ILE A 155 -20.40 25.50 4.99
N GLY A 156 -20.98 24.46 5.59
CA GLY A 156 -22.39 24.44 5.99
C GLY A 156 -22.73 25.56 6.97
N GLU A 157 -21.91 25.74 8.01
CA GLU A 157 -22.06 26.79 9.02
C GLU A 157 -21.91 28.19 8.42
N LEU A 158 -20.91 28.41 7.56
CA LEU A 158 -20.71 29.67 6.86
C LEU A 158 -21.91 30.03 5.99
N ARG A 159 -22.51 29.05 5.28
CA ARG A 159 -23.73 29.28 4.49
C ARG A 159 -24.91 29.70 5.35
N GLN A 160 -25.10 29.06 6.50
CA GLN A 160 -26.20 29.40 7.40
C GLN A 160 -26.02 30.78 7.99
N THR A 161 -24.80 31.10 8.43
CA THR A 161 -24.44 32.43 8.95
C THR A 161 -24.70 33.51 7.90
N LEU A 162 -24.25 33.29 6.67
CA LEU A 162 -24.48 34.20 5.55
C LEU A 162 -25.97 34.40 5.24
N ALA A 163 -26.79 33.34 5.32
CA ALA A 163 -28.23 33.44 5.13
C ALA A 163 -28.91 34.25 6.25
N ASN A 164 -28.50 34.02 7.50
CA ASN A 164 -29.02 34.75 8.66
C ASN A 164 -28.64 36.24 8.60
N ASP A 165 -27.38 36.53 8.28
CA ASP A 165 -26.86 37.90 8.17
C ASP A 165 -27.58 38.67 7.06
N ARG A 166 -27.88 38.02 5.93
CA ARG A 166 -28.69 38.62 4.86
C ARG A 166 -30.07 39.00 5.32
N GLN A 167 -30.74 38.12 6.04
CA GLN A 167 -32.08 38.39 6.53
C GLN A 167 -32.06 39.52 7.56
N ALA A 168 -31.11 39.51 8.49
CA ALA A 168 -30.94 40.56 9.49
C ALA A 168 -30.65 41.93 8.85
N ALA A 169 -29.73 41.98 7.88
CA ALA A 169 -29.40 43.20 7.16
C ALA A 169 -30.59 43.73 6.33
N ALA A 170 -31.32 42.84 5.65
CA ALA A 170 -32.50 43.21 4.88
C ALA A 170 -33.60 43.83 5.79
N THR A 171 -33.81 43.24 6.97
CA THR A 171 -34.74 43.77 7.98
C THR A 171 -34.28 45.13 8.48
N ALA A 172 -33.02 45.28 8.89
CA ALA A 172 -32.48 46.54 9.40
C ALA A 172 -32.59 47.68 8.37
N VAL A 173 -32.29 47.41 7.09
CA VAL A 173 -32.44 48.40 6.01
C VAL A 173 -33.92 48.76 5.78
N SER A 174 -34.83 47.79 5.85
CA SER A 174 -36.27 48.02 5.73
C SER A 174 -36.80 48.90 6.87
N GLU A 175 -36.40 48.61 8.11
CA GLU A 175 -36.75 49.39 9.29
C GLU A 175 -36.20 50.81 9.23
N LEU A 176 -34.93 50.97 8.81
CA LEU A 176 -34.31 52.28 8.62
C LEU A 176 -35.09 53.12 7.60
N ARG A 177 -35.44 52.54 6.45
CA ARG A 177 -36.27 53.21 5.43
C ARG A 177 -37.64 53.61 5.98
N ALA A 178 -38.31 52.72 6.72
CA ALA A 178 -39.61 53.01 7.33
C ALA A 178 -39.52 54.11 8.39
N SER A 179 -38.46 54.13 9.19
CA SER A 179 -38.22 55.18 10.19
C SER A 179 -38.02 56.55 9.51
N PHE A 180 -37.27 56.57 8.41
CA PHE A 180 -37.00 57.78 7.65
C PHE A 180 -38.25 58.30 6.93
N GLY A 181 -39.08 57.41 6.39
CA GLY A 181 -40.36 57.76 5.78
C GLY A 181 -41.38 58.37 6.76
N ARG A 182 -41.32 57.99 8.05
CA ARG A 182 -42.16 58.57 9.10
C ARG A 182 -41.62 59.85 9.70
N ALA A 183 -40.33 60.14 9.53
CA ALA A 183 -39.72 61.35 10.06
C ALA A 183 -40.17 62.59 9.27
N ALA A 184 -40.42 63.67 10.00
CA ALA A 184 -40.66 65.01 9.47
C ALA A 184 -39.60 65.41 8.40
N GLY A 185 -40.04 65.78 7.19
CA GLY A 185 -39.19 66.19 6.05
C GLY A 185 -38.66 67.63 6.10
N ALA A 186 -38.31 68.25 4.97
CA ALA A 186 -37.95 69.68 4.93
C ALA A 186 -39.10 70.59 5.37
N ASN A 187 -38.76 71.82 5.79
CA ASN A 187 -39.77 72.82 6.09
C ASN A 187 -40.57 73.20 4.83
N LEU A 188 -41.88 73.03 4.91
CA LEU A 188 -42.85 73.32 3.87
C LEU A 188 -43.42 74.74 3.96
N LEU A 189 -43.08 75.50 5.00
CA LEU A 189 -43.55 76.86 5.16
C LEU A 189 -42.79 77.83 4.28
N PRO A 190 -43.48 78.75 3.59
CA PRO A 190 -42.81 79.80 2.85
C PRO A 190 -42.11 80.74 3.83
N ASN A 191 -40.91 81.18 3.45
CA ASN A 191 -40.12 82.15 4.20
C ASN A 191 -40.02 81.84 5.72
N ALA A 192 -39.77 80.58 6.05
CA ALA A 192 -39.66 80.14 7.45
C ALA A 192 -38.47 80.77 8.21
N GLY A 193 -37.49 81.32 7.50
CA GLY A 193 -36.38 82.09 8.07
C GLY A 193 -36.76 83.51 8.52
N PHE A 194 -38.01 83.94 8.27
CA PHE A 194 -38.47 85.31 8.49
C PHE A 194 -37.57 86.36 7.79
N ASP A 195 -37.21 86.06 6.55
CA ASP A 195 -36.39 86.90 5.68
C ASP A 195 -37.24 87.91 4.90
N ASN A 196 -36.57 88.84 4.20
CA ASN A 196 -37.18 89.74 3.21
C ASN A 196 -38.44 90.45 3.72
N TRP A 197 -38.25 91.45 4.58
CA TRP A 197 -39.34 92.23 5.16
C TRP A 197 -39.85 93.28 4.16
N THR A 198 -41.14 93.23 3.82
CA THR A 198 -41.76 94.13 2.83
C THR A 198 -43.03 94.78 3.39
N GLY A 199 -43.34 96.02 2.97
CA GLY A 199 -44.62 96.70 3.25
C GLY A 199 -44.68 97.60 4.51
N ASN A 200 -45.86 98.17 4.75
CA ASN A 200 -46.24 98.92 5.97
C ASN A 200 -47.58 98.36 6.51
N PRO A 201 -47.62 97.74 7.71
CA PRO A 201 -46.49 97.49 8.60
C PRO A 201 -45.51 96.45 8.01
N ALA A 202 -44.21 96.62 8.28
CA ALA A 202 -43.17 95.74 7.76
C ALA A 202 -43.30 94.33 8.36
N LEU A 203 -43.55 93.34 7.50
CA LEU A 203 -43.69 91.93 7.84
C LEU A 203 -42.74 91.08 6.98
N PRO A 204 -42.28 89.92 7.46
CA PRO A 204 -41.63 88.94 6.58
C PRO A 204 -42.54 88.58 5.41
N LEU A 205 -41.97 88.50 4.20
CA LEU A 205 -42.71 88.10 3.01
C LEU A 205 -43.51 86.80 3.25
N ALA A 206 -44.77 86.75 2.78
CA ALA A 206 -45.73 85.63 2.95
C ALA A 206 -46.28 85.40 4.37
N TRP A 207 -45.90 86.21 5.36
CA TRP A 207 -46.45 86.16 6.71
C TRP A 207 -47.37 87.35 7.01
N TYR A 208 -48.41 87.09 7.80
CA TYR A 208 -49.47 88.02 8.11
C TYR A 208 -49.82 87.98 9.59
N VAL A 209 -50.34 89.08 10.14
CA VAL A 209 -50.84 89.11 11.52
C VAL A 209 -52.24 88.53 11.57
N TYR A 210 -52.45 87.57 12.47
CA TYR A 210 -53.76 86.99 12.75
C TYR A 210 -54.45 87.74 13.88
N ASN A 211 -55.64 88.28 13.58
CA ASN A 211 -56.51 88.92 14.55
C ASN A 211 -57.98 88.60 14.25
N ASN A 212 -58.60 87.74 15.07
CA ASN A 212 -59.95 87.22 14.86
C ASN A 212 -61.09 88.17 15.33
N GLY A 213 -60.77 89.40 15.75
CA GLY A 213 -61.78 90.41 16.12
C GLY A 213 -62.10 91.35 14.96
N ALA A 214 -63.38 91.48 14.59
CA ALA A 214 -63.89 92.33 13.50
C ALA A 214 -63.63 93.86 13.66
N ARG A 215 -62.79 94.28 14.62
CA ARG A 215 -62.28 95.65 14.78
C ARG A 215 -60.76 95.58 14.76
N THR A 216 -60.13 96.26 13.80
CA THR A 216 -58.68 96.38 13.64
C THR A 216 -58.04 97.04 14.87
N GLN A 217 -57.71 96.23 15.88
CA GLN A 217 -56.86 96.69 16.98
C GLN A 217 -55.46 97.00 16.44
N ALA A 218 -54.89 98.10 16.92
CA ALA A 218 -53.53 98.48 16.58
C ALA A 218 -52.57 97.38 17.03
N HIS A 219 -51.67 96.99 16.12
CA HIS A 219 -50.61 96.03 16.36
C HIS A 219 -49.29 96.56 15.81
N THR A 220 -48.20 96.12 16.42
CA THR A 220 -46.85 96.40 15.95
C THR A 220 -46.12 95.08 15.71
N VAL A 221 -45.27 95.07 14.69
CA VAL A 221 -44.42 93.93 14.37
C VAL A 221 -42.99 94.42 14.31
N THR A 222 -42.13 93.79 15.09
CA THR A 222 -40.72 94.15 15.16
C THR A 222 -39.86 92.93 14.92
N ARG A 223 -38.77 93.14 14.17
CA ARG A 223 -37.74 92.12 13.97
C ARG A 223 -36.91 92.01 15.23
N ILE A 224 -36.64 90.78 15.65
CA ILE A 224 -35.78 90.46 16.78
C ILE A 224 -34.63 89.61 16.25
N ASP A 225 -33.40 90.10 16.45
CA ASP A 225 -32.20 89.31 16.20
C ASP A 225 -31.85 88.54 17.49
N GLY A 226 -31.60 87.23 17.39
CA GLY A 226 -31.36 86.37 18.56
C GLY A 226 -32.54 85.48 18.98
N GLY A 227 -33.25 84.92 17.99
CA GLY A 227 -34.19 83.82 18.20
C GLY A 227 -33.50 82.54 18.68
N ALA A 228 -34.29 81.49 18.91
CA ALA A 228 -33.76 80.15 19.20
C ALA A 228 -32.74 79.73 18.13
N ASP A 229 -31.66 79.07 18.53
CA ASP A 229 -30.56 78.66 17.64
C ASP A 229 -29.97 79.81 16.80
N LYS A 230 -29.98 81.04 17.34
CA LYS A 230 -29.52 82.27 16.66
C LYS A 230 -30.33 82.60 15.39
N SER A 231 -31.54 82.06 15.28
CA SER A 231 -32.47 82.37 14.20
C SER A 231 -32.98 83.81 14.27
N ARG A 232 -33.66 84.24 13.20
CA ARG A 232 -34.45 85.47 13.24
C ARG A 232 -35.78 85.21 13.93
N ALA A 233 -36.17 86.14 14.77
CA ALA A 233 -37.44 86.13 15.47
C ALA A 233 -38.28 87.34 15.07
N ILE A 234 -39.58 87.22 15.26
CA ILE A 234 -40.53 88.32 15.12
C ILE A 234 -41.27 88.51 16.43
N ARG A 235 -41.44 89.75 16.87
CA ARG A 235 -42.30 90.11 17.99
C ARG A 235 -43.56 90.75 17.43
N ILE A 236 -44.70 90.21 17.83
CA ILE A 236 -46.01 90.81 17.60
C ILE A 236 -46.50 91.40 18.90
N SER A 237 -46.86 92.67 18.90
CA SER A 237 -47.49 93.35 20.04
C SER A 237 -48.83 93.94 19.64
N TRP A 238 -49.79 93.99 20.56
CA TRP A 238 -51.15 94.50 20.33
C TRP A 238 -51.63 95.33 21.52
N GLN A 239 -52.65 96.17 21.28
CA GLN A 239 -53.27 96.98 22.32
C GLN A 239 -54.68 96.45 22.68
N GLY A 240 -54.95 96.29 23.98
CA GLY A 240 -56.29 95.99 24.53
C GLY A 240 -56.49 94.54 25.00
N ARG A 241 -57.68 94.27 25.57
CA ARG A 241 -58.02 92.99 26.23
C ARG A 241 -57.92 91.79 25.27
N ASN A 242 -57.25 90.71 25.71
CA ASN A 242 -57.25 89.45 24.98
C ASN A 242 -58.69 88.91 24.89
N GLY A 243 -59.22 88.85 23.68
CA GLY A 243 -60.62 88.53 23.45
C GLY A 243 -60.89 87.71 22.20
N SER A 244 -59.84 87.25 21.47
CA SER A 244 -59.87 86.23 20.41
C SER A 244 -58.43 86.01 19.89
N THR A 245 -58.07 84.75 19.63
CA THR A 245 -56.75 84.22 19.24
C THR A 245 -55.88 85.19 18.40
N LYS A 246 -54.80 85.72 19.00
CA LYS A 246 -53.82 86.63 18.38
C LYS A 246 -52.58 85.88 17.92
N GLY A 247 -51.98 86.27 16.81
CA GLY A 247 -50.66 85.75 16.43
C GLY A 247 -50.31 86.04 14.98
N ILE A 248 -49.76 85.05 14.29
CA ILE A 248 -49.35 85.13 12.90
C ILE A 248 -49.95 84.00 12.09
N TYR A 249 -50.04 84.20 10.78
CA TYR A 249 -50.36 83.14 9.85
C TYR A 249 -49.58 83.28 8.55
N THR A 250 -49.46 82.17 7.85
CA THR A 250 -48.93 82.12 6.49
C THR A 250 -49.88 81.36 5.59
N VAL A 251 -49.87 81.70 4.30
CA VAL A 251 -50.53 80.90 3.27
C VAL A 251 -49.52 79.85 2.79
N ALA A 252 -49.78 78.58 3.10
CA ALA A 252 -48.95 77.47 2.66
C ALA A 252 -49.53 76.83 1.38
N ALA A 253 -48.68 76.16 0.60
CA ALA A 253 -49.13 75.37 -0.56
C ALA A 253 -50.10 74.25 -0.12
N LEU A 254 -50.93 73.75 -1.05
CA LEU A 254 -51.84 72.65 -0.78
C LEU A 254 -51.06 71.38 -0.40
N TRP A 255 -50.96 71.11 0.90
CA TRP A 255 -50.39 69.87 1.43
C TRP A 255 -51.25 68.64 1.06
N GLU A 256 -50.61 67.49 0.95
CA GLU A 256 -51.25 66.23 0.57
C GLU A 256 -52.31 65.79 1.60
N LYS A 257 -53.50 65.43 1.12
CA LYS A 257 -54.67 65.06 1.93
C LYS A 257 -54.51 63.65 2.50
N GLY A 258 -55.00 63.40 3.72
CA GLY A 258 -54.91 62.09 4.37
C GLY A 258 -53.58 61.78 5.04
N GLU A 259 -52.60 62.68 4.95
CA GLU A 259 -51.24 62.51 5.47
C GLU A 259 -51.05 63.19 6.82
N TYR A 260 -50.09 62.70 7.62
CA TYR A 260 -49.66 63.36 8.85
C TYR A 260 -48.64 64.45 8.57
N TYR A 261 -48.72 65.52 9.37
CA TYR A 261 -47.74 66.59 9.38
C TYR A 261 -47.34 66.92 10.81
N ILE A 262 -46.08 67.32 10.96
CA ILE A 262 -45.59 68.01 12.14
C ILE A 262 -45.62 69.51 11.86
N LEU A 263 -46.36 70.25 12.69
CA LEU A 263 -46.28 71.70 12.81
C LEU A 263 -45.50 72.04 14.07
N ALA A 264 -44.58 72.97 13.99
CA ALA A 264 -43.83 73.43 15.14
C ALA A 264 -43.52 74.92 15.05
N VAL A 265 -43.33 75.54 16.19
CA VAL A 265 -42.81 76.90 16.29
C VAL A 265 -42.08 77.04 17.61
N CYS A 266 -41.01 77.82 17.61
CA CYS A 266 -40.37 78.22 18.85
C CYS A 266 -40.91 79.59 19.24
N ALA A 267 -41.42 79.72 20.47
CA ALA A 267 -42.03 80.95 20.94
C ALA A 267 -41.58 81.28 22.36
N ARG A 268 -41.66 82.56 22.72
CA ARG A 268 -41.49 83.06 24.07
C ARG A 268 -42.29 84.34 24.28
N VAL A 269 -42.40 84.77 25.53
CA VAL A 269 -42.90 86.11 25.87
C VAL A 269 -41.72 87.05 26.18
N PRO A 270 -41.72 88.29 25.66
CA PRO A 270 -40.65 89.23 25.95
C PRO A 270 -40.66 89.64 27.43
N GLU A 271 -39.53 90.17 27.92
CA GLU A 271 -39.44 90.66 29.30
C GLU A 271 -40.55 91.68 29.60
N GLY A 272 -41.14 91.57 30.79
CA GLY A 272 -42.25 92.43 31.23
C GLY A 272 -43.65 91.95 30.82
N GLN A 273 -43.76 90.84 30.09
CA GLN A 273 -45.04 90.17 29.78
C GLN A 273 -45.32 89.00 30.75
N PRO A 274 -46.59 88.61 30.96
CA PRO A 274 -46.93 87.49 31.84
C PRO A 274 -46.52 86.13 31.26
N GLU A 275 -45.98 85.25 32.10
CA GLU A 275 -45.67 83.85 31.76
C GLU A 275 -46.92 82.95 31.91
N ASN A 276 -47.93 83.20 31.09
CA ASN A 276 -49.15 82.40 31.03
C ASN A 276 -49.55 82.12 29.58
N GLY A 277 -50.64 81.38 29.38
CA GLY A 277 -51.08 81.01 28.03
C GLY A 277 -50.20 79.99 27.33
N LYS A 278 -50.68 79.51 26.19
CA LYS A 278 -50.00 78.51 25.35
C LYS A 278 -50.07 78.91 23.89
N ILE A 279 -49.11 78.42 23.10
CA ILE A 279 -49.22 78.49 21.65
C ILE A 279 -50.22 77.44 21.15
N VAL A 280 -51.10 77.88 20.26
CA VAL A 280 -52.04 77.07 19.51
C VAL A 280 -51.65 77.11 18.04
N LEU A 281 -51.31 75.93 17.52
CA LEU A 281 -51.07 75.67 16.12
C LEU A 281 -52.37 75.15 15.50
N HIS A 282 -52.82 75.76 14.41
CA HIS A 282 -54.01 75.30 13.70
C HIS A 282 -53.92 75.61 12.21
N TYR A 283 -54.70 74.91 11.40
CA TYR A 283 -54.71 75.06 9.95
C TYR A 283 -56.15 75.26 9.45
N SER A 284 -56.37 76.26 8.60
CA SER A 284 -57.68 76.81 8.23
C SER A 284 -58.51 75.98 7.26
N ASN A 285 -58.79 74.70 7.53
CA ASN A 285 -59.53 73.85 6.59
C ASN A 285 -60.81 73.28 7.24
N SER A 286 -61.87 73.16 6.43
CA SER A 286 -63.09 72.43 6.77
C SER A 286 -63.20 71.18 5.90
N PRO A 287 -63.38 69.98 6.49
CA PRO A 287 -63.38 69.66 7.91
C PRO A 287 -62.03 69.94 8.61
N ALA A 288 -62.04 70.04 9.94
CA ALA A 288 -60.84 70.26 10.74
C ALA A 288 -59.84 69.10 10.59
N TRP A 289 -58.56 69.39 10.88
CA TRP A 289 -57.53 68.38 10.94
C TRP A 289 -57.83 67.31 12.00
N GLN A 290 -57.50 66.07 11.67
CA GLN A 290 -57.82 64.88 12.47
C GLN A 290 -56.59 64.47 13.29
N ASN A 291 -56.80 63.69 14.36
CA ASN A 291 -55.72 63.11 15.18
C ASN A 291 -54.67 64.16 15.60
N VAL A 292 -55.16 65.27 16.15
CA VAL A 292 -54.33 66.39 16.59
C VAL A 292 -53.73 66.06 17.95
N ASP A 293 -52.42 65.83 17.99
CA ASP A 293 -51.65 65.54 19.19
C ASP A 293 -50.57 66.63 19.38
N TYR A 294 -50.57 67.31 20.52
CA TYR A 294 -49.45 68.16 20.90
C TYR A 294 -48.34 67.29 21.52
N LEU A 295 -47.23 67.13 20.79
CA LEU A 295 -46.04 66.45 21.28
C LEU A 295 -45.28 67.31 22.32
N ALA A 296 -45.41 68.64 22.19
CA ALA A 296 -44.96 69.62 23.18
C ALA A 296 -45.86 70.86 23.11
N GLN A 297 -46.37 71.33 24.24
CA GLN A 297 -47.15 72.58 24.32
C GLN A 297 -46.97 73.23 25.69
N PRO A 298 -45.77 73.77 25.97
CA PRO A 298 -45.48 74.40 27.25
C PRO A 298 -46.29 75.69 27.43
N THR A 299 -46.49 76.07 28.70
CA THR A 299 -46.91 77.43 29.04
C THR A 299 -45.81 78.39 28.60
N LEU A 300 -46.19 79.52 27.99
CA LEU A 300 -45.24 80.53 27.54
C LEU A 300 -44.41 81.07 28.70
N SER A 301 -43.11 81.22 28.46
CA SER A 301 -42.14 81.80 29.39
C SER A 301 -41.22 82.78 28.68
N HIS A 302 -40.32 83.42 29.42
CA HIS A 302 -39.25 84.25 28.87
C HIS A 302 -38.18 83.46 28.09
N ASN A 303 -38.18 82.13 28.20
CA ASN A 303 -37.28 81.26 27.46
C ASN A 303 -37.92 80.81 26.13
N TRP A 304 -37.08 80.66 25.11
CA TRP A 304 -37.49 80.06 23.84
C TRP A 304 -37.94 78.61 24.06
N GLN A 305 -39.20 78.32 23.71
CA GLN A 305 -39.81 77.02 23.93
C GLN A 305 -40.52 76.52 22.67
N TRP A 306 -40.32 75.24 22.38
CA TRP A 306 -40.98 74.59 21.26
C TRP A 306 -42.41 74.20 21.59
N THR A 307 -43.32 74.65 20.74
CA THR A 307 -44.65 74.03 20.61
C THR A 307 -44.64 73.18 19.35
N VAL A 308 -44.99 71.91 19.50
CA VAL A 308 -44.95 70.88 18.45
C VAL A 308 -46.27 70.14 18.43
N MET A 309 -46.91 70.11 17.27
CA MET A 309 -48.17 69.45 17.02
C MET A 309 -48.03 68.47 15.86
N LYS A 310 -48.45 67.24 16.07
CA LYS A 310 -48.70 66.24 15.03
C LYS A 310 -50.18 66.25 14.71
N ALA A 311 -50.54 66.36 13.43
CA ALA A 311 -51.93 66.30 13.04
C ALA A 311 -52.07 65.71 11.63
N ARG A 312 -53.23 65.12 11.33
CA ARG A 312 -53.55 64.51 10.04
C ARG A 312 -54.43 65.44 9.22
N LYS A 313 -53.99 65.77 8.00
CA LYS A 313 -54.81 66.53 7.06
C LYS A 313 -55.99 65.65 6.61
N PRO A 314 -57.24 66.13 6.63
CA PRO A 314 -58.39 65.31 6.29
C PRO A 314 -58.40 64.96 4.79
N VAL A 315 -58.98 63.79 4.45
CA VAL A 315 -59.09 63.29 3.06
C VAL A 315 -60.09 64.13 2.25
N GLN A 316 -61.19 64.52 2.88
CA GLN A 316 -62.13 65.51 2.36
C GLN A 316 -61.61 66.89 2.78
N ASP A 317 -61.31 67.74 1.81
CA ASP A 317 -60.82 69.11 2.04
C ASP A 317 -61.41 69.99 0.94
N GLY A 318 -62.26 70.94 1.34
CA GLY A 318 -62.94 71.90 0.47
C GLY A 318 -62.02 72.95 -0.15
N GLY A 319 -60.75 73.02 0.27
CA GLY A 319 -59.68 73.78 -0.40
C GLY A 319 -59.82 75.31 -0.34
N THR A 320 -60.82 75.85 0.37
CA THR A 320 -61.15 77.28 0.34
C THR A 320 -60.07 78.16 0.98
N TYR A 321 -59.32 77.64 1.96
CA TYR A 321 -58.21 78.33 2.60
C TYR A 321 -57.04 77.34 2.83
N SER A 322 -55.81 77.83 2.79
CA SER A 322 -54.59 77.04 3.04
C SER A 322 -53.67 77.84 3.96
N GLN A 323 -54.15 78.12 5.15
CA GLN A 323 -53.47 79.00 6.10
C GLN A 323 -53.06 78.22 7.34
N MET A 324 -51.77 78.30 7.69
CA MET A 324 -51.27 77.85 8.97
C MET A 324 -51.25 79.03 9.93
N PHE A 325 -51.94 78.88 11.05
CA PHE A 325 -51.98 79.87 12.12
C PHE A 325 -51.11 79.42 13.29
N VAL A 326 -50.36 80.39 13.82
CA VAL A 326 -49.65 80.31 15.09
C VAL A 326 -50.24 81.40 15.97
N SER A 327 -50.92 81.02 17.03
CA SER A 327 -51.62 81.97 17.90
C SER A 327 -51.44 81.66 19.37
N VAL A 328 -51.75 82.60 20.24
CA VAL A 328 -51.94 82.32 21.67
C VAL A 328 -53.36 81.85 21.95
N ASP A 329 -53.50 80.98 22.93
CA ASP A 329 -54.81 80.58 23.44
C ASP A 329 -55.52 81.72 24.20
N GLY A 330 -56.78 81.50 24.55
CA GLY A 330 -57.60 82.49 25.26
C GLY A 330 -57.15 82.77 26.69
N SER A 331 -56.20 81.99 27.24
CA SER A 331 -55.73 82.16 28.62
C SER A 331 -54.53 83.11 28.75
N TYR A 332 -53.87 83.49 27.64
CA TYR A 332 -52.81 84.48 27.65
C TYR A 332 -53.33 85.87 28.05
N THR A 333 -52.67 86.58 28.96
CA THR A 333 -53.13 87.93 29.38
C THR A 333 -52.19 89.05 28.95
N GLY A 334 -51.11 88.72 28.25
CA GLY A 334 -50.13 89.70 27.79
C GLY A 334 -50.51 90.40 26.50
N GLU A 335 -49.63 91.30 26.09
CA GLU A 335 -49.76 92.19 24.94
C GLU A 335 -48.71 91.94 23.87
N ALA A 336 -47.74 91.06 24.09
CA ALA A 336 -46.71 90.73 23.10
C ALA A 336 -46.23 89.28 23.18
N VAL A 337 -45.90 88.69 22.02
CA VAL A 337 -45.29 87.35 21.90
C VAL A 337 -44.24 87.38 20.81
N GLU A 338 -43.17 86.61 21.02
CA GLU A 338 -42.10 86.41 20.03
C GLU A 338 -42.14 85.01 19.45
N TYR A 339 -41.96 84.91 18.13
CA TYR A 339 -41.94 83.66 17.37
C TYR A 339 -40.65 83.56 16.56
N CYS A 340 -40.07 82.36 16.47
CA CYS A 340 -38.99 82.02 15.56
C CYS A 340 -39.11 80.57 15.08
N LEU A 341 -38.38 80.25 14.00
CA LEU A 341 -38.32 78.90 13.42
C LEU A 341 -39.70 78.24 13.22
N PRO A 342 -40.68 78.92 12.59
CA PRO A 342 -41.92 78.26 12.24
C PRO A 342 -41.61 77.10 11.29
N TYR A 343 -42.28 75.98 11.51
CA TYR A 343 -41.98 74.75 10.81
C TYR A 343 -43.24 73.96 10.50
N ALA A 344 -43.31 73.44 9.29
CA ALA A 344 -44.27 72.44 8.90
C ALA A 344 -43.59 71.39 8.03
N SER A 345 -43.85 70.12 8.24
CA SER A 345 -43.32 69.07 7.35
C SER A 345 -44.23 67.86 7.34
N LYS A 346 -44.23 67.13 6.22
CA LYS A 346 -44.91 65.84 6.11
C LYS A 346 -44.17 64.82 6.98
N GLY A 347 -44.91 64.08 7.80
CA GLY A 347 -44.36 63.07 8.71
C GLY A 347 -45.11 63.00 10.04
N GLU A 348 -44.79 61.96 10.80
CA GLU A 348 -45.43 61.63 12.08
C GLU A 348 -44.53 61.90 13.28
N ILE A 349 -43.21 61.92 13.07
CA ILE A 349 -42.21 62.01 14.13
C ILE A 349 -41.51 63.37 14.06
N TRP A 350 -41.55 64.11 15.16
CA TRP A 350 -40.74 65.30 15.34
C TRP A 350 -39.28 64.89 15.57
N ALA A 351 -38.41 65.27 14.64
CA ALA A 351 -36.97 64.98 14.67
C ALA A 351 -36.13 66.27 14.77
N GLY A 352 -36.72 67.34 15.30
CA GLY A 352 -36.12 68.67 15.33
C GLY A 352 -36.41 69.51 14.09
N TYR A 353 -36.05 70.79 14.17
CA TYR A 353 -36.22 71.75 13.08
C TYR A 353 -35.31 71.40 11.90
N LYS A 354 -35.88 71.38 10.70
CA LYS A 354 -35.13 71.21 9.45
C LYS A 354 -35.40 72.41 8.54
N PRO A 355 -34.39 73.07 7.98
CA PRO A 355 -34.62 74.15 7.02
C PRO A 355 -35.20 73.61 5.69
N ALA A 356 -35.63 74.50 4.80
CA ALA A 356 -36.32 74.13 3.56
C ALA A 356 -35.42 73.38 2.55
N ASP A 357 -34.11 73.57 2.62
CA ASP A 357 -33.07 72.92 1.79
C ASP A 357 -32.71 71.49 2.24
N ALA A 358 -33.03 71.10 3.49
CA ALA A 358 -32.75 69.76 4.03
C ALA A 358 -33.44 68.61 3.25
N GLY A 359 -34.44 68.91 2.41
CA GLY A 359 -35.18 67.92 1.64
C GLY A 359 -34.32 67.26 0.56
N ALA A 360 -33.39 67.99 -0.04
CA ALA A 360 -32.46 67.46 -1.03
C ALA A 360 -31.45 66.50 -0.38
N GLU A 361 -30.95 66.83 0.80
CA GLU A 361 -30.03 65.97 1.57
C GLU A 361 -30.71 64.68 2.01
N ILE A 362 -31.97 64.78 2.44
CA ILE A 362 -32.81 63.64 2.82
C ILE A 362 -33.03 62.69 1.63
N ALA A 363 -33.30 63.23 0.44
CA ALA A 363 -33.45 62.44 -0.78
C ALA A 363 -32.12 61.76 -1.20
N ALA A 364 -31.00 62.48 -1.10
CA ALA A 364 -29.67 61.94 -1.39
C ALA A 364 -29.31 60.78 -0.43
N ALA A 365 -29.61 60.91 0.86
CA ALA A 365 -29.39 59.87 1.85
C ALA A 365 -30.21 58.59 1.54
N ASN A 366 -31.49 58.74 1.14
CA ASN A 366 -32.32 57.61 0.70
C ASN A 366 -31.75 56.90 -0.53
N ALA A 367 -31.23 57.65 -1.50
CA ALA A 367 -30.60 57.09 -2.69
C ALA A 367 -29.32 56.32 -2.32
N ALA A 368 -28.47 56.88 -1.45
CA ALA A 368 -27.25 56.22 -0.98
C ALA A 368 -27.54 54.90 -0.22
N ILE A 369 -28.56 54.87 0.65
CA ILE A 369 -29.00 53.64 1.34
C ILE A 369 -29.46 52.58 0.34
N THR A 370 -30.11 52.99 -0.75
CA THR A 370 -30.56 52.09 -1.81
C THR A 370 -29.38 51.49 -2.57
N ALA A 371 -28.42 52.32 -2.96
CA ALA A 371 -27.20 51.88 -3.62
C ALA A 371 -26.40 50.90 -2.75
N GLU A 372 -26.26 51.18 -1.46
CA GLU A 372 -25.57 50.29 -0.51
C GLU A 372 -26.25 48.92 -0.40
N ARG A 373 -27.59 48.87 -0.39
CA ARG A 373 -28.35 47.61 -0.37
C ARG A 373 -28.07 46.77 -1.61
N GLU A 374 -28.08 47.38 -2.78
CA GLU A 374 -27.82 46.70 -4.05
C GLU A 374 -26.37 46.19 -4.10
N ALA A 375 -25.41 47.01 -3.68
CA ALA A 375 -23.99 46.63 -3.61
C ALA A 375 -23.77 45.43 -2.67
N ARG A 376 -24.37 45.43 -1.47
CA ARG A 376 -24.30 44.29 -0.55
C ARG A 376 -24.92 43.03 -1.14
N THR A 377 -26.09 43.14 -1.75
CA THR A 377 -26.78 42.00 -2.40
C THR A 377 -25.93 41.38 -3.52
N ALA A 378 -25.20 42.22 -4.27
CA ALA A 378 -24.28 41.76 -5.31
C ALA A 378 -23.05 41.03 -4.71
N ALA A 379 -22.42 41.62 -3.68
CA ALA A 379 -21.30 41.00 -2.95
C ALA A 379 -21.70 39.65 -2.34
N ASP A 380 -22.89 39.60 -1.75
CA ASP A 380 -23.50 38.39 -1.21
C ASP A 380 -23.64 37.30 -2.29
N THR A 381 -24.20 37.66 -3.43
CA THR A 381 -24.38 36.71 -4.53
C THR A 381 -23.02 36.19 -5.01
N ALA A 382 -22.00 37.04 -5.09
CA ALA A 382 -20.63 36.63 -5.42
C ALA A 382 -20.07 35.62 -4.41
N LEU A 383 -20.18 35.90 -3.11
CA LEU A 383 -19.72 35.00 -2.05
C LEU A 383 -20.46 33.64 -2.08
N THR A 384 -21.76 33.63 -2.37
CA THR A 384 -22.51 32.38 -2.56
C THR A 384 -22.01 31.55 -3.74
N ARG A 385 -21.55 32.20 -4.83
CA ARG A 385 -20.91 31.48 -5.95
C ARG A 385 -19.58 30.86 -5.52
N GLU A 386 -18.74 31.60 -4.81
CA GLU A 386 -17.46 31.09 -4.30
C GLU A 386 -17.65 29.87 -3.38
N VAL A 387 -18.63 29.93 -2.48
CA VAL A 387 -18.99 28.80 -1.60
C VAL A 387 -19.47 27.59 -2.40
N ASN A 388 -20.29 27.78 -3.44
CA ASN A 388 -20.72 26.68 -4.32
C ASN A 388 -19.54 26.07 -5.09
N THR A 389 -18.61 26.90 -5.56
CA THR A 389 -17.37 26.44 -6.22
C THR A 389 -16.52 25.62 -5.26
N ALA A 390 -16.29 26.09 -4.03
CA ALA A 390 -15.55 25.35 -3.01
C ALA A 390 -16.20 23.98 -2.70
N LYS A 391 -17.52 23.92 -2.60
CA LYS A 391 -18.26 22.66 -2.42
C LYS A 391 -18.05 21.69 -3.58
N SER A 392 -18.06 22.18 -4.82
CA SER A 392 -17.81 21.36 -6.02
C SER A 392 -16.38 20.80 -6.03
N GLN A 393 -15.38 21.62 -5.69
CA GLN A 393 -13.99 21.19 -5.57
C GLN A 393 -13.81 20.12 -4.49
N ILE A 394 -14.49 20.26 -3.34
CA ILE A 394 -14.50 19.24 -2.29
C ILE A 394 -15.12 17.93 -2.77
N GLY A 395 -16.26 17.99 -3.48
CA GLY A 395 -16.88 16.79 -4.06
C GLY A 395 -15.96 16.10 -5.09
N THR A 396 -15.19 16.87 -5.84
CA THR A 396 -14.17 16.34 -6.77
C THR A 396 -13.03 15.64 -6.00
N ALA A 397 -12.52 16.28 -4.94
CA ALA A 397 -11.47 15.71 -4.10
C ALA A 397 -11.92 14.39 -3.42
N GLN A 398 -13.19 14.30 -2.98
CA GLN A 398 -13.76 13.05 -2.45
C GLN A 398 -13.76 11.93 -3.48
N SER A 399 -14.18 12.21 -4.71
CA SER A 399 -14.17 11.23 -5.81
C SER A 399 -12.75 10.76 -6.15
N GLN A 400 -11.78 11.68 -6.17
CA GLN A 400 -10.38 11.36 -6.39
C GLN A 400 -9.80 10.50 -5.25
N LEU A 401 -10.14 10.80 -3.99
CA LEU A 401 -9.73 9.98 -2.84
C LEU A 401 -10.36 8.59 -2.88
N GLN A 402 -11.63 8.46 -3.29
CA GLN A 402 -12.27 7.16 -3.44
C GLN A 402 -11.60 6.33 -4.55
N THR A 403 -11.25 6.97 -5.66
CA THR A 403 -10.49 6.34 -6.74
C THR A 403 -9.14 5.85 -6.23
N LEU A 404 -8.41 6.70 -5.50
CA LEU A 404 -7.12 6.34 -4.92
C LEU A 404 -7.23 5.17 -3.94
N GLN A 405 -8.27 5.14 -3.09
CA GLN A 405 -8.53 4.00 -2.20
C GLN A 405 -8.70 2.70 -2.97
N ASN A 406 -9.50 2.73 -4.04
CA ASN A 406 -9.73 1.54 -4.87
C ASN A 406 -8.43 1.10 -5.56
N THR A 407 -7.65 2.05 -6.10
CA THR A 407 -6.36 1.77 -6.74
C THR A 407 -5.36 1.17 -5.76
N ILE A 408 -5.28 1.67 -4.52
CA ILE A 408 -4.41 1.08 -3.48
C ILE A 408 -4.88 -0.35 -3.18
N ALA A 409 -6.18 -0.57 -2.95
CA ALA A 409 -6.70 -1.90 -2.67
C ALA A 409 -6.50 -2.89 -3.85
N GLU A 410 -6.57 -2.43 -5.10
CA GLU A 410 -6.26 -3.23 -6.29
C GLU A 410 -4.76 -3.53 -6.40
N LYS A 411 -3.91 -2.52 -6.20
CA LYS A 411 -2.45 -2.68 -6.15
C LYS A 411 -2.06 -3.72 -5.12
N ASP A 412 -2.67 -3.68 -3.93
CA ASP A 412 -2.39 -4.62 -2.83
C ASP A 412 -2.79 -6.04 -3.21
N ARG A 413 -3.98 -6.24 -3.80
CA ARG A 413 -4.40 -7.56 -4.30
C ARG A 413 -3.46 -8.10 -5.39
N ALA A 414 -3.09 -7.26 -6.36
CA ALA A 414 -2.17 -7.64 -7.43
C ALA A 414 -0.76 -7.95 -6.91
N GLN A 415 -0.33 -7.23 -5.87
CA GLN A 415 0.95 -7.44 -5.19
C GLN A 415 0.97 -8.80 -4.48
N VAL A 416 -0.04 -9.10 -3.65
CA VAL A 416 -0.16 -10.40 -2.95
C VAL A 416 -0.15 -11.57 -3.94
N ALA A 417 -0.90 -11.46 -5.04
CA ALA A 417 -0.90 -12.48 -6.08
C ALA A 417 0.49 -12.71 -6.72
N ARG A 418 1.27 -11.64 -6.91
CA ARG A 418 2.66 -11.76 -7.40
C ARG A 418 3.57 -12.41 -6.37
N ASP A 419 3.42 -12.09 -5.10
CA ASP A 419 4.23 -12.66 -4.03
C ASP A 419 3.96 -14.18 -3.86
N ASP A 420 2.69 -14.59 -3.96
CA ASP A 420 2.29 -16.01 -3.97
C ASP A 420 2.89 -16.75 -5.17
N LEU A 421 2.85 -16.13 -6.36
CA LEU A 421 3.45 -16.68 -7.56
C LEU A 421 4.98 -16.81 -7.44
N LEU A 422 5.64 -15.77 -6.90
CA LEU A 422 7.08 -15.77 -6.70
C LEU A 422 7.48 -16.87 -5.72
N THR A 423 6.74 -17.01 -4.61
CA THR A 423 6.94 -18.07 -3.61
C THR A 423 6.83 -19.45 -4.26
N SER A 424 5.80 -19.66 -5.09
CA SER A 424 5.63 -20.92 -5.84
C SER A 424 6.78 -21.19 -6.82
N ALA A 425 7.18 -20.17 -7.59
CA ALA A 425 8.29 -20.28 -8.54
C ALA A 425 9.62 -20.61 -7.85
N ILE A 426 9.88 -20.01 -6.68
CA ILE A 426 11.04 -20.29 -5.85
C ILE A 426 11.01 -21.73 -5.34
N ASN A 427 9.88 -22.19 -4.80
CA ASN A 427 9.74 -23.58 -4.35
C ASN A 427 9.95 -24.58 -5.49
N ASN A 428 9.45 -24.27 -6.70
CA ASN A 428 9.69 -25.10 -7.88
C ASN A 428 11.16 -25.11 -8.31
N ALA A 429 11.83 -23.96 -8.25
CA ALA A 429 13.25 -23.85 -8.55
C ALA A 429 14.09 -24.69 -7.59
N TYR A 430 13.77 -24.67 -6.28
CA TYR A 430 14.43 -25.55 -5.30
C TYR A 430 14.25 -27.04 -5.63
N ALA A 431 13.02 -27.48 -5.93
CA ALA A 431 12.76 -28.88 -6.31
C ALA A 431 13.53 -29.32 -7.56
N ARG A 432 13.65 -28.43 -8.56
CA ARG A 432 14.44 -28.70 -9.78
C ARG A 432 15.94 -28.78 -9.49
N ILE A 433 16.46 -27.92 -8.62
CA ILE A 433 17.87 -27.96 -8.21
C ILE A 433 18.16 -29.28 -7.48
N GLU A 434 17.28 -29.72 -6.59
CA GLU A 434 17.38 -31.01 -5.91
C GLU A 434 17.44 -32.17 -6.92
N THR A 435 16.54 -32.19 -7.91
CA THR A 435 16.54 -33.21 -8.97
C THR A 435 17.81 -33.16 -9.83
N ALA A 436 18.28 -31.97 -10.21
CA ALA A 436 19.49 -31.81 -11.01
C ALA A 436 20.74 -32.27 -10.24
N GLN A 437 20.78 -32.03 -8.93
CA GLN A 437 21.87 -32.48 -8.06
C GLN A 437 21.87 -34.00 -7.89
N ASP A 438 20.69 -34.63 -7.76
CA ASP A 438 20.55 -36.09 -7.76
C ASP A 438 21.09 -36.70 -9.05
N VAL A 439 20.72 -36.13 -10.20
CA VAL A 439 21.24 -36.57 -11.51
C VAL A 439 22.76 -36.40 -11.58
N VAL A 440 23.31 -35.29 -11.10
CA VAL A 440 24.77 -35.07 -11.08
C VAL A 440 25.48 -36.05 -10.15
N SER A 441 24.92 -36.36 -8.98
CA SER A 441 25.50 -37.34 -8.05
C SER A 441 25.49 -38.76 -8.63
N SER A 442 24.38 -39.16 -9.26
CA SER A 442 24.24 -40.42 -10.00
C SER A 442 25.23 -40.50 -11.17
N LEU A 443 25.41 -39.40 -11.92
CA LEU A 443 26.42 -39.32 -12.96
C LEU A 443 27.83 -39.44 -12.38
N HIS A 444 28.14 -38.78 -11.25
CA HIS A 444 29.45 -38.90 -10.60
C HIS A 444 29.75 -40.33 -10.14
N GLY A 445 28.75 -41.06 -9.63
CA GLY A 445 28.86 -42.48 -9.31
C GLY A 445 29.09 -43.35 -10.55
N THR A 446 28.37 -43.07 -11.62
CA THR A 446 28.39 -43.86 -12.87
C THR A 446 29.61 -43.55 -13.76
N VAL A 447 30.08 -42.30 -13.81
CA VAL A 447 31.21 -41.84 -14.63
C VAL A 447 32.55 -42.38 -14.12
N ARG A 448 32.66 -42.70 -12.82
CA ARG A 448 33.80 -43.46 -12.29
C ARG A 448 33.96 -44.85 -12.92
N ALA A 449 32.91 -45.38 -13.58
CA ALA A 449 32.93 -46.69 -14.24
C ALA A 449 33.30 -46.65 -15.74
N MET A 450 33.71 -45.52 -16.34
CA MET A 450 33.94 -45.46 -17.80
C MET A 450 35.39 -45.22 -18.27
N HIS A 451 35.96 -46.32 -18.79
CA HIS A 451 36.83 -46.48 -19.98
C HIS A 451 38.21 -45.81 -20.08
N THR A 452 39.23 -46.65 -20.29
CA THR A 452 40.51 -46.24 -20.90
C THR A 452 40.84 -47.19 -22.06
N VAL A 453 40.91 -46.68 -23.29
CA VAL A 453 41.40 -47.42 -24.47
C VAL A 453 42.84 -46.99 -24.73
N LYS A 454 43.79 -47.89 -24.56
CA LYS A 454 45.20 -47.63 -24.87
C LYS A 454 45.57 -48.35 -26.16
N VAL A 455 45.85 -47.59 -27.21
CA VAL A 455 46.37 -48.08 -28.48
C VAL A 455 47.84 -47.71 -28.55
N GLN A 456 48.73 -48.68 -28.78
CA GLN A 456 50.16 -48.43 -28.96
C GLN A 456 50.60 -49.09 -30.26
N ALA A 457 51.29 -48.32 -31.11
CA ALA A 457 51.76 -48.80 -32.40
C ALA A 457 53.04 -49.63 -32.25
N VAL A 458 53.08 -50.81 -32.85
CA VAL A 458 54.29 -51.61 -32.98
C VAL A 458 54.42 -52.03 -34.44
N GLY A 459 55.29 -51.35 -35.20
CA GLY A 459 55.49 -51.56 -36.64
C GLY A 459 54.38 -50.96 -37.52
N SER A 460 54.10 -51.57 -38.69
CA SER A 460 53.04 -51.14 -39.63
C SER A 460 51.62 -51.54 -39.20
N ARG A 461 51.45 -52.04 -37.98
CA ARG A 461 50.16 -52.54 -37.46
C ARG A 461 49.78 -51.82 -36.17
N LYS A 462 48.50 -51.41 -36.10
CA LYS A 462 47.85 -50.92 -34.89
C LYS A 462 47.18 -52.11 -34.20
N ALA A 463 47.51 -52.37 -32.95
CA ALA A 463 46.84 -53.39 -32.15
C ALA A 463 46.28 -52.75 -30.87
N VAL A 464 45.06 -53.15 -30.49
CA VAL A 464 44.45 -52.80 -29.21
C VAL A 464 45.00 -53.77 -28.17
N ALA A 465 45.68 -53.25 -27.15
CA ALA A 465 46.31 -54.08 -26.11
C ALA A 465 45.34 -54.54 -25.01
N GLY A 466 44.08 -54.07 -25.02
CA GLY A 466 43.02 -54.50 -24.11
C GLY A 466 41.88 -53.51 -24.01
N LEU A 467 40.68 -54.02 -23.73
CA LEU A 467 39.50 -53.26 -23.31
C LEU A 467 39.17 -53.71 -21.88
N ALA A 468 39.19 -52.81 -20.90
CA ALA A 468 38.74 -53.09 -19.55
C ALA A 468 37.33 -52.48 -19.36
N LEU A 469 36.36 -53.35 -19.07
CA LEU A 469 35.00 -53.01 -18.62
C LEU A 469 34.85 -53.65 -17.23
N GLY A 470 34.78 -52.81 -16.19
CA GLY A 470 34.70 -53.26 -14.80
C GLY A 470 33.33 -52.98 -14.19
N ALA A 471 32.65 -54.08 -13.85
CA ALA A 471 31.63 -54.35 -12.81
C ALA A 471 30.67 -53.24 -12.34
N ASP A 472 29.37 -53.56 -12.32
CA ASP A 472 28.46 -52.95 -11.35
C ASP A 472 28.85 -53.39 -9.93
N GLY A 473 28.59 -52.52 -8.96
CA GLY A 473 29.01 -52.68 -7.57
C GLY A 473 28.20 -53.67 -6.74
N GLU A 474 27.40 -54.57 -7.33
CA GLU A 474 26.46 -55.41 -6.58
C GLU A 474 26.73 -56.92 -6.70
N THR A 475 27.50 -57.41 -7.68
CA THR A 475 27.72 -58.87 -7.86
C THR A 475 29.18 -59.36 -7.95
N GLY A 476 30.18 -58.47 -7.90
CA GLY A 476 31.55 -58.83 -7.50
C GLY A 476 32.41 -59.73 -8.41
N ASP A 477 31.91 -60.25 -9.54
CA ASP A 477 32.74 -61.06 -10.44
C ASP A 477 33.37 -60.21 -11.56
N SER A 478 34.70 -60.16 -11.57
CA SER A 478 35.49 -59.61 -12.68
C SER A 478 35.80 -60.70 -13.69
N GLN A 479 35.07 -60.75 -14.81
CA GLN A 479 35.35 -61.69 -15.91
C GLN A 479 36.11 -60.98 -17.05
N PHE A 480 37.21 -61.59 -17.50
CA PHE A 480 37.87 -61.20 -18.74
C PHE A 480 37.37 -62.08 -19.89
N ILE A 481 36.34 -61.59 -20.59
CA ILE A 481 35.73 -62.29 -21.72
C ILE A 481 36.39 -61.80 -23.01
N VAL A 482 37.16 -62.67 -23.66
CA VAL A 482 37.75 -62.42 -24.98
C VAL A 482 36.94 -63.15 -26.03
N MET A 483 36.12 -62.42 -26.79
CA MET A 483 35.38 -62.98 -27.93
C MET A 483 36.20 -62.78 -29.20
N ALA A 484 36.80 -63.87 -29.70
CA ALA A 484 37.64 -63.84 -30.89
C ALA A 484 37.52 -65.16 -31.66
N ASP A 485 37.49 -65.10 -33.01
CA ASP A 485 37.45 -66.29 -33.87
C ASP A 485 38.73 -67.14 -33.75
N LYS A 486 39.86 -66.49 -33.40
CA LYS A 486 41.17 -67.11 -33.20
C LYS A 486 41.89 -66.43 -32.05
N PHE A 487 42.17 -67.18 -30.98
CA PHE A 487 43.05 -66.73 -29.91
C PHE A 487 44.47 -67.24 -30.19
N ALA A 488 45.36 -66.33 -30.51
CA ALA A 488 46.74 -66.68 -30.83
C ALA A 488 47.71 -65.82 -30.04
N LEU A 489 48.77 -66.47 -29.55
CA LEU A 489 49.88 -65.84 -28.88
C LEU A 489 50.97 -65.63 -29.92
N ALA A 490 51.38 -64.39 -30.14
CA ALA A 490 52.50 -64.06 -30.99
C ALA A 490 53.75 -63.91 -30.13
N ALA A 491 54.84 -64.60 -30.49
CA ALA A 491 56.13 -64.35 -29.87
C ALA A 491 56.60 -62.95 -30.29
N PRO A 492 57.18 -62.14 -29.38
CA PRO A 492 57.46 -60.73 -29.63
C PRO A 492 58.32 -60.45 -30.88
N ASN A 493 59.17 -61.39 -31.29
CA ASN A 493 60.21 -61.18 -32.32
C ASN A 493 60.21 -62.26 -33.41
N GLY A 494 59.16 -63.08 -33.52
CA GLY A 494 59.06 -64.14 -34.53
C GLY A 494 57.88 -63.91 -35.47
N SER A 495 57.99 -64.35 -36.71
CA SER A 495 56.85 -64.37 -37.66
C SER A 495 55.83 -65.48 -37.38
N ASN A 496 56.06 -66.29 -36.33
CA ASN A 496 55.19 -67.40 -35.96
C ASN A 496 54.12 -66.98 -34.95
N VAL A 497 52.87 -67.16 -35.35
CA VAL A 497 51.67 -67.02 -34.52
C VAL A 497 51.29 -68.40 -34.01
N GLN A 498 51.24 -68.59 -32.69
CA GLN A 498 50.98 -69.90 -32.10
C GLN A 498 49.59 -69.95 -31.44
N MET A 499 48.81 -70.97 -31.81
CA MET A 499 47.49 -71.24 -31.24
C MET A 499 47.60 -72.45 -30.31
N PRO A 500 47.63 -72.25 -28.98
CA PRO A 500 47.89 -73.34 -28.03
C PRO A 500 46.73 -74.35 -27.94
N PHE A 501 45.51 -73.90 -28.19
CA PHE A 501 44.30 -74.73 -28.25
C PHE A 501 43.65 -74.56 -29.61
N VAL A 502 43.53 -75.65 -30.37
CA VAL A 502 42.79 -75.65 -31.63
C VAL A 502 41.62 -76.61 -31.49
N VAL A 503 40.40 -76.10 -31.65
CA VAL A 503 39.23 -76.96 -31.75
C VAL A 503 39.16 -77.46 -33.20
N THR A 504 39.29 -78.77 -33.38
CA THR A 504 39.19 -79.42 -34.69
C THR A 504 37.98 -80.34 -34.71
N THR A 505 37.23 -80.37 -35.80
CA THR A 505 36.09 -81.27 -35.94
C THR A 505 36.58 -82.58 -36.57
N THR A 506 36.49 -83.68 -35.84
CA THR A 506 36.83 -85.01 -36.38
C THR A 506 35.66 -85.96 -36.15
N GLY A 507 35.07 -86.46 -37.24
CA GLY A 507 33.88 -87.33 -37.17
C GLY A 507 32.61 -86.62 -36.69
N GLY A 508 32.46 -85.32 -36.99
CA GLY A 508 31.26 -84.54 -36.65
C GLY A 508 31.21 -84.01 -35.21
N GLN A 509 32.21 -84.27 -34.37
CA GLN A 509 32.31 -83.71 -33.02
C GLN A 509 33.56 -82.83 -32.86
N ALA A 510 33.38 -81.72 -32.13
CA ALA A 510 34.47 -80.82 -31.77
C ALA A 510 35.41 -81.52 -30.79
N LYS A 511 36.68 -81.66 -31.17
CA LYS A 511 37.73 -82.21 -30.34
C LYS A 511 38.80 -81.15 -30.11
N LEU A 512 39.26 -81.04 -28.87
CA LEU A 512 40.40 -80.22 -28.54
C LEU A 512 41.67 -80.90 -29.06
N ALA A 513 42.36 -80.26 -30.00
CA ALA A 513 43.67 -80.66 -30.45
C ALA A 513 44.72 -79.73 -29.83
N LEU A 514 45.80 -80.34 -29.34
CA LEU A 514 47.03 -79.64 -28.96
C LEU A 514 47.93 -79.64 -30.19
N SER A 515 48.41 -78.47 -30.61
CA SER A 515 49.19 -78.32 -31.84
C SER A 515 50.64 -78.77 -31.64
N GLY A 516 51.10 -79.81 -32.34
CA GLY A 516 52.52 -80.23 -32.37
C GLY A 516 53.13 -80.57 -31.01
N ASP A 517 54.36 -80.12 -30.77
CA ASP A 517 55.21 -80.42 -29.60
C ASP A 517 54.76 -79.72 -28.28
N MET A 518 53.50 -79.28 -28.18
CA MET A 518 52.96 -78.53 -27.02
C MET A 518 52.77 -79.39 -25.75
N LEU A 519 53.26 -80.63 -25.72
CA LEU A 519 53.34 -81.49 -24.53
C LEU A 519 54.80 -81.61 -24.08
N ALA A 520 55.33 -80.52 -23.52
CA ALA A 520 56.72 -80.45 -23.07
C ALA A 520 56.92 -80.96 -21.62
N ASP A 521 56.64 -82.25 -21.35
CA ASP A 521 57.21 -82.95 -20.17
C ASP A 521 57.04 -84.49 -20.15
N GLY A 522 56.87 -85.14 -21.32
CA GLY A 522 57.03 -86.59 -21.46
C GLY A 522 56.09 -87.54 -20.67
N LEU A 523 55.13 -87.03 -19.88
CA LEU A 523 54.23 -87.86 -19.08
C LEU A 523 52.75 -87.69 -19.47
N ILE A 524 52.18 -88.74 -20.05
CA ILE A 524 50.72 -88.91 -20.16
C ILE A 524 50.28 -89.84 -19.04
N GLN A 525 49.61 -89.32 -18.00
CA GLN A 525 49.03 -90.16 -16.94
C GLN A 525 47.88 -90.99 -17.51
N GLY A 526 47.77 -92.27 -17.11
CA GLY A 526 46.73 -93.18 -17.62
C GLY A 526 45.29 -92.67 -17.45
N LYS A 527 45.01 -91.85 -16.42
CA LYS A 527 43.69 -91.21 -16.22
C LYS A 527 43.32 -90.17 -17.29
N HIS A 528 44.30 -89.69 -18.07
CA HIS A 528 44.08 -88.77 -19.19
C HIS A 528 43.75 -89.50 -20.49
N ILE A 529 43.84 -90.83 -20.50
CA ILE A 529 43.40 -91.68 -21.61
C ILE A 529 42.14 -92.41 -21.13
N ALA A 530 41.00 -92.17 -21.78
CA ALA A 530 39.77 -92.88 -21.45
C ALA A 530 39.94 -94.40 -21.61
N ALA A 531 39.22 -95.18 -20.80
CA ALA A 531 39.25 -96.64 -20.90
C ALA A 531 38.87 -97.11 -22.33
N GLY A 532 39.61 -98.07 -22.87
CA GLY A 532 39.35 -98.65 -24.20
C GLY A 532 39.92 -97.90 -25.40
N GLN A 533 40.78 -96.89 -25.20
CA GLN A 533 41.41 -96.15 -26.30
C GLN A 533 42.68 -96.85 -26.83
N THR A 534 42.90 -96.72 -28.14
CA THR A 534 44.07 -97.27 -28.84
C THR A 534 45.16 -96.22 -28.99
N ILE A 535 46.36 -96.52 -28.53
CA ILE A 535 47.56 -95.74 -28.86
C ILE A 535 48.11 -96.29 -30.17
N ARG A 536 47.91 -95.56 -31.28
CA ARG A 536 48.47 -95.91 -32.59
C ARG A 536 49.72 -95.09 -32.82
N THR A 537 50.88 -95.70 -32.61
CA THR A 537 52.17 -95.11 -32.92
C THR A 537 52.91 -95.99 -33.94
N PRO A 538 53.63 -95.42 -34.91
CA PRO A 538 54.52 -96.18 -35.79
C PRO A 538 55.62 -96.91 -35.01
N THR A 539 56.04 -96.36 -33.87
CA THR A 539 57.08 -96.94 -33.01
C THR A 539 56.80 -96.59 -31.56
N LEU A 540 56.72 -97.59 -30.68
CA LEU A 540 56.63 -97.41 -29.23
C LEU A 540 57.98 -97.78 -28.60
N VAL A 541 58.75 -96.77 -28.18
CA VAL A 541 60.01 -96.97 -27.46
C VAL A 541 59.73 -96.82 -25.96
N ALA A 542 59.79 -97.92 -25.21
CA ALA A 542 59.58 -97.93 -23.76
C ALA A 542 60.71 -98.70 -23.07
N ALA A 543 61.29 -98.12 -22.00
CA ALA A 543 62.31 -98.79 -21.20
C ALA A 543 61.75 -100.04 -20.48
N ARG A 544 60.47 -100.00 -20.09
CA ARG A 544 59.73 -101.15 -19.56
C ARG A 544 58.27 -101.04 -19.97
N LEU A 545 57.75 -102.07 -20.64
CA LEU A 545 56.32 -102.22 -20.91
C LEU A 545 55.75 -103.18 -19.86
N GLN A 546 55.11 -102.65 -18.82
CA GLN A 546 54.46 -103.47 -17.79
C GLN A 546 52.98 -103.60 -18.13
N ILE A 547 52.66 -104.73 -18.75
CA ILE A 547 51.38 -105.04 -19.39
C ILE A 547 50.94 -106.42 -18.90
N GLY A 548 49.66 -106.60 -18.58
CA GLY A 548 49.15 -107.87 -18.06
C GLY A 548 49.33 -109.04 -19.04
N SER A 549 49.28 -108.78 -20.35
CA SER A 549 49.64 -109.71 -21.41
C SER A 549 49.82 -108.95 -22.72
N PHE A 550 50.83 -109.27 -23.52
CA PHE A 550 50.85 -108.82 -24.93
C PHE A 550 51.84 -109.63 -25.77
N THR A 551 51.44 -110.00 -26.99
CA THR A 551 51.82 -109.36 -28.29
C THR A 551 50.88 -109.94 -29.35
N MET A 552 51.00 -109.49 -30.60
CA MET A 552 49.97 -109.60 -31.63
C MET A 552 50.58 -109.52 -33.03
N GLU A 553 50.04 -110.25 -33.99
CA GLU A 553 50.45 -110.19 -35.38
C GLU A 553 49.25 -110.04 -36.32
N PRO A 554 49.35 -109.26 -37.41
CA PRO A 554 48.37 -109.33 -38.50
C PRO A 554 48.31 -110.70 -39.19
N SER A 555 49.34 -111.54 -38.98
CA SER A 555 49.38 -112.94 -39.40
C SER A 555 48.44 -113.83 -38.58
N GLY A 556 48.00 -113.42 -37.38
CA GLY A 556 47.16 -114.20 -36.47
C GLY A 556 47.88 -114.75 -35.23
N ALA A 557 49.20 -114.61 -35.14
CA ALA A 557 49.95 -115.13 -33.99
C ALA A 557 50.02 -114.09 -32.87
N PHE A 558 50.03 -114.56 -31.62
CA PHE A 558 50.98 -114.18 -30.56
C PHE A 558 50.41 -114.26 -29.12
N ALA A 559 51.24 -114.63 -28.12
CA ALA A 559 50.91 -114.69 -26.68
C ALA A 559 51.94 -114.07 -25.70
N SER A 560 51.48 -113.68 -24.50
CA SER A 560 52.31 -113.67 -23.27
C SER A 560 51.45 -113.72 -21.99
N ARG A 561 51.91 -114.44 -20.95
CA ARG A 561 51.14 -115.07 -19.85
C ARG A 561 51.34 -114.42 -18.45
N SER A 562 50.53 -114.86 -17.48
CA SER A 562 50.27 -114.35 -16.10
C SER A 562 51.47 -114.02 -15.18
N THR A 563 51.26 -113.08 -14.24
CA THR A 563 52.19 -112.57 -13.19
C THR A 563 52.06 -113.19 -11.79
N ALA A 564 51.37 -114.33 -11.60
CA ALA A 564 51.30 -114.98 -10.28
C ALA A 564 52.37 -116.09 -10.09
N ALA A 565 52.84 -116.25 -8.83
CA ALA A 565 54.16 -116.72 -8.34
C ALA A 565 54.71 -118.11 -8.73
N ASN A 566 54.17 -118.75 -9.76
CA ASN A 566 54.47 -120.13 -10.15
C ASN A 566 54.89 -120.23 -11.65
N GLN A 567 55.76 -119.35 -12.18
CA GLN A 567 56.31 -119.23 -13.58
C GLN A 567 55.60 -119.96 -14.74
N ALA A 568 54.28 -120.08 -14.72
CA ALA A 568 53.52 -120.72 -15.77
C ALA A 568 53.45 -119.76 -16.97
N GLY A 569 54.02 -120.12 -18.13
CA GLY A 569 54.16 -119.25 -19.33
C GLY A 569 53.58 -119.84 -20.64
N LEU A 570 52.59 -119.20 -21.29
CA LEU A 570 51.95 -119.57 -22.56
C LEU A 570 52.63 -118.78 -23.66
N SER A 571 53.07 -119.47 -24.70
CA SER A 571 53.42 -118.92 -26.00
C SER A 571 52.43 -119.48 -27.01
N ILE A 572 51.95 -118.68 -27.95
CA ILE A 572 51.15 -119.13 -29.10
C ILE A 572 51.75 -118.43 -30.31
N ASP A 573 52.06 -119.20 -31.35
CA ASP A 573 52.30 -118.71 -32.69
C ASP A 573 51.31 -119.39 -33.66
N ASN A 574 51.34 -119.05 -34.95
CA ASN A 574 50.36 -119.54 -35.94
C ASN A 574 50.38 -121.05 -36.15
N ASP A 575 51.50 -121.69 -35.85
CA ASP A 575 51.69 -123.11 -36.09
C ASP A 575 51.72 -123.90 -34.78
N ARG A 576 51.98 -123.26 -33.61
CA ARG A 576 52.16 -123.96 -32.34
C ARG A 576 51.99 -123.18 -31.01
N ILE A 577 51.69 -123.91 -29.93
CA ILE A 577 51.41 -123.38 -28.58
C ILE A 577 52.34 -123.95 -27.50
N VAL A 578 53.24 -123.14 -26.92
CA VAL A 578 54.14 -123.50 -25.80
C VAL A 578 53.50 -123.29 -24.42
N ILE A 579 53.58 -124.27 -23.51
CA ILE A 579 53.21 -124.13 -22.09
C ILE A 579 54.38 -124.50 -21.19
N ARG A 580 54.91 -123.53 -20.44
CA ARG A 580 55.94 -123.72 -19.41
C ARG A 580 55.32 -123.79 -18.00
N ASP A 581 55.90 -124.61 -17.12
CA ASP A 581 55.59 -124.79 -15.70
C ASP A 581 56.35 -123.79 -14.81
N THR A 582 56.16 -123.89 -13.49
CA THR A 582 56.72 -122.96 -12.47
C THR A 582 58.23 -122.89 -12.38
N ARG A 583 58.90 -123.84 -13.00
CA ARG A 583 60.34 -123.92 -13.17
C ARG A 583 60.73 -123.67 -14.62
N GLY A 584 59.84 -123.05 -15.40
CA GLY A 584 60.02 -122.78 -16.81
C GLY A 584 60.08 -124.04 -17.68
N ARG A 585 59.90 -125.23 -17.12
CA ARG A 585 59.86 -126.45 -17.91
C ARG A 585 58.49 -126.45 -18.49
N VAL A 586 58.33 -126.41 -19.81
CA VAL A 586 57.95 -127.60 -20.58
C VAL A 586 57.02 -127.26 -21.74
N ARG A 587 56.05 -128.11 -22.10
CA ARG A 587 55.66 -129.57 -21.90
C ARG A 587 54.91 -129.87 -23.18
N VAL A 588 54.32 -128.81 -23.73
CA VAL A 588 53.52 -128.73 -24.91
C VAL A 588 54.10 -127.55 -25.70
N ILE A 589 54.78 -127.72 -26.85
CA ILE A 589 54.41 -127.00 -28.08
C ILE A 589 53.41 -127.91 -28.76
N LEU A 590 52.15 -127.49 -28.84
CA LEU A 590 51.13 -128.14 -29.66
C LEU A 590 51.18 -127.47 -31.01
N GLY A 591 51.73 -128.16 -31.99
CA GLY A 591 51.95 -127.64 -33.32
C GLY A 591 53.14 -128.33 -33.98
N ARG A 592 53.32 -128.13 -35.27
CA ARG A 592 53.42 -129.29 -36.17
C ARG A 592 54.86 -129.73 -36.47
N LEU A 593 55.33 -130.90 -36.01
CA LEU A 593 56.57 -131.52 -36.55
C LEU A 593 56.45 -133.05 -36.66
N ARG A 594 55.79 -133.44 -37.76
CA ARG A 594 55.44 -134.79 -38.26
C ARG A 594 54.51 -135.61 -37.38
#